data_AF-A0A834MEJ1-F1
#
_entry.id   AF-A0A834MEJ1-F1
#
_cell.length_a   1.000
_cell.length_b   1.000
_cell.length_c   1.000
_cell.angle_alpha   90.00
_cell.angle_beta   90.00
_cell.angle_gamma   90.00
#
_symmetry.space_group_name_H-M   'P 1'
#
loop_
_entity.id
_entity.type
_entity.pdbx_description
1 polymer ?
#
loop_
_entity_poly.entity_id
_entity_poly.type
_entity_poly.pdbx_seq_one_letter_code
_entity_poly.pdbx_strand_id
1 'polypeptide(L)'
;MSRVEPIKYFESKVHFARKVLNEKLYEISDPTVFKFIVYLLRYKKLTFCLQIVLGLLHLSGLVHSFYGKFKVFYDLNDIDSAIFKFVDSFSNVLLVLSNTFVTFNIFHGTVLCDVAYYLHYNRFSNKQHEPVFVFSKGMVALHLLTLLPLTINCYVIAFQTGWKFYQYILARDIEYWFFNFVSSGTVAFAQKIKNKFSDINQLLSEIESEFIVTDVVDDPNTIDNITTISKCLEKLEFIKEHHNALCDLLDRFNKAFKAGLVMIVLSINGNILWNVTVLIEFTTEKRLINGMDISVFVSVSYILMILVTCFQAALIAVVGEHLAEEGQATSRICYHLLNKFPYFTENKSAAVIRKEICGLLDQAKSRNVTLNAGGFFSMNWGILGSIGSTVATYSIVIMQFVLK
;
A
#
# COMPACT_ATOMS: atom_id res chain seq x y z
N MET A 1 16.60 16.71 -38.15
CA MET A 1 15.21 16.63 -37.66
C MET A 1 15.23 16.59 -36.15
N SER A 2 14.76 17.67 -35.52
CA SER A 2 14.75 17.87 -34.07
C SER A 2 13.77 16.94 -33.39
N ARG A 3 14.25 16.09 -32.47
CA ARG A 3 13.42 15.34 -31.51
C ARG A 3 12.72 16.34 -30.60
N VAL A 4 11.50 16.73 -30.96
CA VAL A 4 10.60 17.47 -30.07
C VAL A 4 10.24 16.56 -28.91
N GLU A 5 10.41 17.07 -27.69
CA GLU A 5 10.40 16.35 -26.42
C GLU A 5 9.05 15.66 -26.13
N PRO A 6 9.00 14.32 -26.00
CA PRO A 6 7.77 13.60 -25.61
C PRO A 6 7.21 14.05 -24.25
N ILE A 7 8.04 14.70 -23.42
CA ILE A 7 7.67 15.26 -22.12
C ILE A 7 6.69 16.44 -22.27
N LYS A 8 6.87 17.33 -23.25
CA LYS A 8 5.96 18.48 -23.46
C LYS A 8 4.59 18.07 -23.99
N TYR A 9 4.54 16.98 -24.76
CA TYR A 9 3.27 16.41 -25.22
C TYR A 9 2.49 15.78 -24.05
N PHE A 10 3.20 15.11 -23.13
CA PHE A 10 2.60 14.58 -21.91
C PHE A 10 2.12 15.70 -20.97
N GLU A 11 2.91 16.77 -20.76
CA GLU A 11 2.52 17.91 -19.93
C GLU A 11 1.30 18.67 -20.48
N SER A 12 1.23 18.85 -21.81
CA SER A 12 0.07 19.46 -22.48
C SER A 12 -1.20 18.60 -22.32
N LYS A 13 -1.08 17.26 -22.49
CA LYS A 13 -2.19 16.33 -22.21
C LYS A 13 -2.56 16.29 -20.74
N VAL A 14 -1.62 16.40 -19.81
CA VAL A 14 -1.89 16.46 -18.35
C VAL A 14 -2.61 17.77 -17.99
N HIS A 15 -2.25 18.90 -18.61
CA HIS A 15 -2.92 20.18 -18.35
C HIS A 15 -4.34 20.23 -18.96
N PHE A 16 -4.53 19.65 -20.15
CA PHE A 16 -5.85 19.47 -20.76
C PHE A 16 -6.70 18.47 -19.97
N ALA A 17 -6.11 17.35 -19.56
CA ALA A 17 -6.72 16.37 -18.67
C ALA A 17 -7.19 17.02 -17.37
N ARG A 18 -6.39 17.90 -16.73
CA ARG A 18 -6.78 18.66 -15.54
C ARG A 18 -8.01 19.54 -15.75
N LYS A 19 -8.20 20.07 -16.95
CA LYS A 19 -9.35 20.90 -17.31
C LYS A 19 -10.61 20.04 -17.50
N VAL A 20 -10.49 18.92 -18.23
CA VAL A 20 -11.56 17.92 -18.41
C VAL A 20 -11.93 17.23 -17.09
N LEU A 21 -10.96 17.05 -16.19
CA LEU A 21 -11.10 16.49 -14.84
C LEU A 21 -12.07 17.31 -13.98
N ASN A 22 -12.05 18.63 -14.12
CA ASN A 22 -12.94 19.51 -13.38
C ASN A 22 -14.41 19.36 -13.78
N GLU A 23 -14.67 18.85 -15.00
CA GLU A 23 -16.00 18.74 -15.61
C GLU A 23 -16.58 17.31 -15.51
N LYS A 24 -15.78 16.25 -15.66
CA LYS A 24 -16.29 14.86 -15.75
C LYS A 24 -16.27 14.01 -14.46
N LEU A 25 -15.73 14.50 -13.35
CA LEU A 25 -15.63 13.72 -12.09
C LEU A 25 -16.97 13.47 -11.38
N TYR A 26 -18.06 14.10 -11.83
CA TYR A 26 -19.40 13.91 -11.27
C TYR A 26 -20.04 12.56 -11.62
N GLU A 27 -19.60 11.90 -12.70
CA GLU A 27 -20.19 10.64 -13.18
C GLU A 27 -19.58 9.36 -12.57
N ILE A 28 -18.64 9.50 -11.63
CA ILE A 28 -17.99 8.35 -10.99
C ILE A 28 -18.96 7.71 -9.97
N SER A 29 -19.51 6.54 -10.29
CA SER A 29 -20.55 5.83 -9.51
C SER A 29 -20.04 4.98 -8.34
N ASP A 30 -18.74 5.01 -8.01
CA ASP A 30 -18.16 4.12 -6.98
C ASP A 30 -17.90 4.85 -5.64
N PRO A 31 -18.58 4.48 -4.53
CA PRO A 31 -18.54 5.19 -3.25
C PRO A 31 -17.33 4.76 -2.39
N THR A 32 -16.11 4.87 -2.93
CA THR A 32 -14.89 4.42 -2.23
C THR A 32 -14.15 5.57 -1.54
N VAL A 33 -13.43 5.27 -0.45
CA VAL A 33 -12.47 6.14 0.26
C VAL A 33 -11.54 6.88 -0.71
N PHE A 34 -11.20 6.23 -1.82
CA PHE A 34 -10.40 6.80 -2.90
C PHE A 34 -11.04 8.04 -3.54
N LYS A 35 -12.35 8.05 -3.82
CA LYS A 35 -13.04 9.21 -4.40
C LYS A 35 -13.00 10.41 -3.45
N PHE A 36 -13.18 10.16 -2.16
CA PHE A 36 -13.08 11.18 -1.12
C PHE A 36 -11.67 11.79 -1.06
N ILE A 37 -10.62 10.95 -1.05
CA ILE A 37 -9.23 11.41 -1.09
C ILE A 37 -8.97 12.26 -2.34
N VAL A 38 -9.35 11.77 -3.53
CA VAL A 38 -9.17 12.51 -4.80
C VAL A 38 -9.93 13.85 -4.78
N TYR A 39 -11.14 13.87 -4.24
CA TYR A 39 -11.94 15.09 -4.10
C TYR A 39 -11.27 16.11 -3.18
N LEU A 40 -10.78 15.66 -2.01
CA LEU A 40 -10.02 16.52 -1.09
C LEU A 40 -8.79 17.11 -1.78
N LEU A 41 -8.01 16.30 -2.49
CA LEU A 41 -6.79 16.72 -3.18
C LEU A 41 -6.99 17.81 -4.24
N ARG A 42 -8.22 18.02 -4.72
CA ARG A 42 -8.56 19.14 -5.62
C ARG A 42 -8.40 20.50 -4.94
N TYR A 43 -8.66 20.57 -3.64
CA TYR A 43 -8.58 21.80 -2.86
C TYR A 43 -7.23 21.89 -2.14
N LYS A 44 -6.18 22.30 -2.86
CA LYS A 44 -4.80 22.38 -2.34
C LYS A 44 -4.67 23.17 -1.02
N LYS A 45 -5.39 24.30 -0.89
CA LYS A 45 -5.37 25.10 0.34
C LYS A 45 -6.05 24.35 1.50
N LEU A 46 -7.20 23.74 1.25
CA LEU A 46 -7.94 22.97 2.26
C LEU A 46 -7.14 21.75 2.72
N THR A 47 -6.51 21.03 1.80
CA THR A 47 -5.66 19.87 2.11
C THR A 47 -4.41 20.26 2.87
N PHE A 48 -3.77 21.37 2.53
CA PHE A 48 -2.66 21.90 3.32
C PHE A 48 -3.09 22.29 4.74
N CYS A 49 -4.22 22.98 4.90
CA CYS A 49 -4.76 23.27 6.23
C CYS A 49 -5.09 21.98 7.00
N LEU A 50 -5.70 20.99 6.34
CA LEU A 50 -6.03 19.71 6.93
C LEU A 50 -4.77 18.95 7.36
N GLN A 51 -3.69 18.99 6.57
CA GLN A 51 -2.39 18.42 6.96
C GLN A 51 -1.86 19.05 8.25
N ILE A 52 -1.87 20.39 8.34
CA ILE A 52 -1.39 21.09 9.53
C ILE A 52 -2.25 20.71 10.74
N VAL A 53 -3.58 20.72 10.58
CA VAL A 53 -4.51 20.36 11.66
C VAL A 53 -4.30 18.92 12.11
N LEU A 54 -4.18 17.96 11.18
CA LEU A 54 -3.92 16.56 11.50
C LEU A 54 -2.54 16.37 12.16
N GLY A 55 -1.50 17.03 11.65
CA GLY A 55 -0.16 16.98 12.25
C GLY A 55 -0.13 17.54 13.68
N LEU A 56 -0.81 18.67 13.91
CA LEU A 56 -0.97 19.24 15.26
C LEU A 56 -1.81 18.32 16.15
N LEU A 57 -2.85 17.69 15.61
CA LEU A 57 -3.68 16.74 16.36
C LEU A 57 -2.84 15.54 16.80
N HIS A 58 -2.08 14.91 15.91
CA HIS A 58 -1.21 13.78 16.22
C HIS A 58 -0.15 14.15 17.27
N LEU A 59 0.50 15.31 17.11
CA LEU A 59 1.50 15.79 18.06
C LEU A 59 0.88 16.11 19.42
N SER A 60 -0.27 16.80 19.45
CA SER A 60 -0.97 17.12 20.70
C SER A 60 -1.45 15.86 21.42
N GLY A 61 -1.94 14.86 20.69
CA GLY A 61 -2.31 13.55 21.22
C GLY A 61 -1.11 12.83 21.84
N LEU A 62 0.06 12.88 21.19
CA LEU A 62 1.30 12.32 21.74
C LEU A 62 1.69 13.00 23.05
N VAL A 63 1.76 14.33 23.07
CA VAL A 63 2.13 15.10 24.27
C VAL A 63 1.14 14.85 25.40
N HIS A 64 -0.16 14.84 25.11
CA HIS A 64 -1.21 14.57 26.08
C HIS A 64 -1.09 13.14 26.64
N SER A 65 -0.87 12.15 25.78
CA SER A 65 -0.68 10.75 26.17
C SER A 65 0.55 10.59 27.07
N PHE A 66 1.70 11.18 26.70
CA PHE A 66 2.92 11.12 27.51
C PHE A 66 2.74 11.77 28.87
N TYR A 67 2.21 12.99 28.91
CA TYR A 67 1.99 13.68 30.17
C TYR A 67 1.13 12.85 31.14
N GLY A 68 0.00 12.33 30.66
CA GLY A 68 -0.88 11.53 31.48
C GLY A 68 -0.32 10.18 31.86
N LYS A 69 0.37 9.51 30.94
CA LYS A 69 0.96 8.19 31.22
C LYS A 69 2.05 8.27 32.28
N PHE A 70 2.98 9.20 32.13
CA PHE A 70 4.08 9.36 33.07
C PHE A 70 3.61 9.85 34.44
N LYS A 71 2.68 10.80 34.50
CA LYS A 71 2.27 11.42 35.77
C LYS A 71 1.16 10.66 36.51
N VAL A 72 0.32 9.93 35.78
CA VAL A 72 -0.90 9.33 36.32
C VAL A 72 -0.86 7.83 36.16
N PHE A 73 -0.65 7.32 34.93
CA PHE A 73 -0.81 5.90 34.66
C PHE A 73 0.30 5.03 35.26
N TYR A 74 1.57 5.39 35.09
CA TYR A 74 2.69 4.58 35.57
C TYR A 74 2.79 4.62 37.10
N ASP A 75 2.67 5.81 37.69
CA ASP A 75 2.76 5.99 39.14
C ASP A 75 1.62 5.29 39.89
N LEU A 76 0.39 5.33 39.37
CA LEU A 76 -0.77 4.72 40.06
C LEU A 76 -0.86 3.20 39.90
N ASN A 77 -0.26 2.66 38.85
CA ASN A 77 -0.24 1.21 38.63
C ASN A 77 1.06 0.56 39.10
N ASP A 78 1.96 1.30 39.76
CA ASP A 78 3.24 0.76 40.24
C ASP A 78 4.04 0.06 39.12
N ILE A 79 3.99 0.61 37.90
CA ILE A 79 4.73 0.08 36.76
C ILE A 79 6.11 0.70 36.78
N ASP A 80 7.08 0.00 37.36
CA ASP A 80 8.46 0.50 37.49
C ASP A 80 9.40 0.04 36.38
N SER A 81 8.97 -0.93 35.56
CA SER A 81 9.76 -1.45 34.45
C SER A 81 10.13 -0.34 33.45
N ALA A 82 11.41 0.05 33.45
CA ALA A 82 11.94 1.03 32.51
C ALA A 82 11.80 0.57 31.04
N ILE A 83 11.87 -0.75 30.82
CA ILE A 83 11.69 -1.35 29.49
C ILE A 83 10.25 -1.18 29.02
N PHE A 84 9.27 -1.40 29.91
CA PHE A 84 7.85 -1.16 29.59
C PHE A 84 7.62 0.29 29.15
N LYS A 85 8.11 1.26 29.94
CA LYS A 85 7.98 2.70 29.66
C LYS A 85 8.65 3.08 28.34
N PHE A 86 9.83 2.51 28.06
CA PHE A 86 10.55 2.73 26.81
C PHE A 86 9.79 2.20 25.60
N VAL A 87 9.34 0.93 25.64
CA VAL A 87 8.61 0.30 24.51
C VAL A 87 7.30 1.05 24.25
N ASP A 88 6.55 1.44 25.28
CA ASP A 88 5.34 2.25 25.12
C ASP A 88 5.64 3.57 24.40
N SER A 89 6.62 4.31 24.92
CA SER A 89 6.99 5.63 24.41
C SER A 89 7.48 5.56 22.97
N PHE A 90 8.36 4.59 22.68
CA PHE A 90 8.89 4.36 21.36
C PHE A 90 7.79 3.99 20.36
N SER A 91 6.89 3.07 20.73
CA SER A 91 5.77 2.68 19.89
C SER A 91 4.80 3.84 19.61
N ASN A 92 4.51 4.70 20.60
CA ASN A 92 3.67 5.90 20.40
C ASN A 92 4.32 6.91 19.43
N VAL A 93 5.63 7.14 19.56
CA VAL A 93 6.38 8.00 18.64
C VAL A 93 6.33 7.44 17.22
N LEU A 94 6.54 6.13 17.06
CA LEU A 94 6.48 5.49 15.75
C LEU A 94 5.10 5.63 15.09
N LEU A 95 4.02 5.40 15.84
CA LEU A 95 2.64 5.59 15.37
C LEU A 95 2.43 7.01 14.82
N VAL A 96 2.77 8.02 15.63
CA VAL A 96 2.58 9.43 15.29
C VAL A 96 3.46 9.84 14.10
N LEU A 97 4.71 9.39 14.06
CA LEU A 97 5.59 9.64 12.93
C LEU A 97 5.05 8.98 11.65
N SER A 98 4.66 7.71 11.70
CA SER A 98 4.07 7.02 10.55
C SER A 98 2.83 7.74 10.03
N ASN A 99 1.91 8.11 10.92
CA ASN A 99 0.70 8.84 10.58
C ASN A 99 1.02 10.18 9.93
N THR A 100 1.96 10.93 10.52
CA THR A 100 2.40 12.23 10.00
C THR A 100 3.06 12.11 8.63
N PHE A 101 4.04 11.20 8.46
CA PHE A 101 4.74 11.02 7.19
C PHE A 101 3.81 10.59 6.08
N VAL A 102 2.96 9.60 6.33
CA VAL A 102 2.07 9.09 5.27
C VAL A 102 0.97 10.10 4.97
N THR A 103 0.40 10.77 5.97
CA THR A 103 -0.58 11.86 5.76
C THR A 103 0.03 13.02 4.98
N PHE A 104 1.24 13.43 5.32
CA PHE A 104 1.96 14.47 4.61
C PHE A 104 2.16 14.07 3.14
N ASN A 105 2.63 12.84 2.88
CA ASN A 105 2.79 12.34 1.52
C ASN A 105 1.46 12.21 0.77
N ILE A 106 0.38 11.83 1.46
CA ILE A 106 -0.95 11.73 0.87
C ILE A 106 -1.41 13.07 0.32
N PHE A 107 -1.30 14.11 1.13
CA PHE A 107 -1.84 15.42 0.82
C PHE A 107 -0.86 16.34 0.06
N HIS A 108 0.45 16.11 0.13
CA HIS A 108 1.46 16.87 -0.61
C HIS A 108 1.67 16.31 -2.03
N GLY A 109 1.36 15.04 -2.25
CA GLY A 109 1.67 14.34 -3.48
C GLY A 109 0.76 14.74 -4.64
N THR A 110 1.22 15.62 -5.53
CA THR A 110 0.73 15.63 -6.93
C THR A 110 0.78 14.22 -7.53
N VAL A 111 1.74 13.43 -7.09
CA VAL A 111 1.91 12.00 -7.41
C VAL A 111 0.64 11.20 -7.17
N LEU A 112 -0.07 11.39 -6.07
CA LEU A 112 -1.30 10.63 -5.80
C LEU A 112 -2.45 11.04 -6.70
N CYS A 113 -2.55 12.31 -7.03
CA CYS A 113 -3.50 12.77 -8.05
C CYS A 113 -3.17 12.16 -9.41
N ASP A 114 -1.89 12.15 -9.79
CA ASP A 114 -1.43 11.57 -11.06
C ASP A 114 -1.68 10.05 -11.09
N VAL A 115 -1.38 9.36 -9.99
CA VAL A 115 -1.70 7.94 -9.77
C VAL A 115 -3.18 7.70 -9.89
N ALA A 116 -3.99 8.44 -9.13
CA ALA A 116 -5.42 8.24 -9.13
C ALA A 116 -6.04 8.52 -10.50
N TYR A 117 -5.56 9.56 -11.18
CA TYR A 117 -5.99 9.93 -12.52
C TYR A 117 -5.65 8.84 -13.54
N TYR A 118 -4.39 8.42 -13.59
CA TYR A 118 -3.92 7.38 -14.50
C TYR A 118 -4.69 6.08 -14.29
N LEU A 119 -4.82 5.64 -13.04
CA LEU A 119 -5.53 4.40 -12.68
C LEU A 119 -7.02 4.44 -13.03
N HIS A 120 -7.66 5.61 -12.96
CA HIS A 120 -9.09 5.75 -13.21
C HIS A 120 -9.42 5.89 -14.69
N TYR A 121 -8.64 6.68 -15.43
CA TYR A 121 -8.95 7.04 -16.82
C TYR A 121 -8.45 6.02 -17.84
N ASN A 122 -7.33 5.35 -17.57
CA ASN A 122 -6.76 4.37 -18.49
C ASN A 122 -7.31 2.98 -18.19
N ARG A 123 -8.52 2.69 -18.68
CA ARG A 123 -9.09 1.34 -18.68
C ARG A 123 -8.58 0.57 -19.89
N PHE A 124 -7.86 -0.51 -19.63
CA PHE A 124 -7.22 -1.36 -20.63
C PHE A 124 -8.10 -2.50 -21.10
N SER A 125 -8.92 -3.06 -20.20
CA SER A 125 -9.79 -4.19 -20.47
C SER A 125 -11.24 -3.88 -20.05
N ASN A 126 -12.19 -4.27 -20.89
CA ASN A 126 -13.61 -4.30 -20.54
C ASN A 126 -13.96 -5.52 -19.66
N LYS A 127 -13.05 -6.50 -19.54
CA LYS A 127 -13.24 -7.64 -18.65
C LYS A 127 -13.00 -7.15 -17.22
N GLN A 128 -14.02 -7.30 -16.38
CA GLN A 128 -13.85 -7.12 -14.93
C GLN A 128 -12.88 -8.21 -14.46
N HIS A 129 -11.60 -7.88 -14.27
CA HIS A 129 -10.70 -8.72 -13.48
C HIS A 129 -11.30 -8.93 -12.09
N GLU A 130 -10.84 -9.99 -11.40
CA GLU A 130 -11.25 -10.39 -10.04
C GLU A 130 -11.78 -9.21 -9.24
N PRO A 131 -12.98 -9.35 -8.68
CA PRO A 131 -13.78 -8.19 -8.37
C PRO A 131 -13.01 -7.36 -7.35
N VAL A 132 -12.57 -6.15 -7.77
CA VAL A 132 -12.01 -5.09 -6.91
C VAL A 132 -12.81 -4.96 -5.60
N PHE A 133 -14.09 -5.33 -5.67
CA PHE A 133 -15.01 -5.57 -4.59
C PHE A 133 -14.53 -6.52 -3.47
N VAL A 134 -13.92 -7.68 -3.75
CA VAL A 134 -13.46 -8.64 -2.72
C VAL A 134 -12.31 -8.05 -1.93
N PHE A 135 -11.32 -7.46 -2.61
CA PHE A 135 -10.23 -6.74 -1.93
C PHE A 135 -10.77 -5.57 -1.12
N SER A 136 -11.66 -4.75 -1.69
CA SER A 136 -12.28 -3.63 -0.98
C SER A 136 -13.07 -4.07 0.25
N LYS A 137 -13.81 -5.19 0.17
CA LYS A 137 -14.51 -5.77 1.33
C LYS A 137 -13.55 -6.28 2.39
N GLY A 138 -12.44 -6.91 1.99
CA GLY A 138 -11.39 -7.34 2.90
C GLY A 138 -10.78 -6.16 3.66
N MET A 139 -10.51 -5.03 2.98
CA MET A 139 -10.01 -3.81 3.62
C MET A 139 -11.03 -3.21 4.60
N VAL A 140 -12.30 -3.15 4.23
CA VAL A 140 -13.37 -2.70 5.13
C VAL A 140 -13.50 -3.62 6.35
N ALA A 141 -13.46 -4.94 6.13
CA ALA A 141 -13.49 -5.92 7.21
C ALA A 141 -12.30 -5.76 8.15
N LEU A 142 -11.10 -5.50 7.63
CA LEU A 142 -9.92 -5.21 8.45
C LEU A 142 -10.10 -3.95 9.28
N HIS A 143 -10.64 -2.87 8.71
CA HIS A 143 -10.94 -1.65 9.47
C HIS A 143 -11.96 -1.89 10.57
N LEU A 144 -13.03 -2.62 10.28
CA LEU A 144 -14.02 -2.98 11.30
C LEU A 144 -13.40 -3.89 12.38
N LEU A 145 -12.52 -4.81 12.00
CA LEU A 145 -11.81 -5.68 12.93
C LEU A 145 -10.88 -4.89 13.86
N THR A 146 -10.26 -3.79 13.38
CA THR A 146 -9.45 -2.92 14.25
C THR A 146 -10.27 -2.19 15.32
N LEU A 147 -11.56 -1.96 15.07
CA LEU A 147 -12.44 -1.32 16.05
C LEU A 147 -12.77 -2.25 17.22
N LEU A 148 -12.78 -3.57 17.02
CA LEU A 148 -13.13 -4.54 18.06
C LEU A 148 -12.21 -4.46 19.29
N PRO A 149 -10.87 -4.57 19.18
CA PRO A 149 -10.02 -4.45 20.35
C PRO A 149 -10.01 -3.02 20.93
N LEU A 150 -10.26 -1.99 20.12
CA LEU A 150 -10.41 -0.61 20.60
C LEU A 150 -11.67 -0.43 21.45
N THR A 151 -12.81 -1.01 21.04
CA THR A 151 -14.05 -0.94 21.82
C THR A 151 -13.94 -1.78 23.08
N ILE A 152 -13.24 -2.92 23.06
CA ILE A 152 -12.94 -3.70 24.27
C ILE A 152 -12.04 -2.88 25.22
N ASN A 153 -10.96 -2.27 24.73
CA ASN A 153 -10.08 -1.42 25.55
C ASN A 153 -10.84 -0.22 26.14
N CYS A 154 -11.63 0.48 25.32
CA CYS A 154 -12.47 1.57 25.78
C CYS A 154 -13.46 1.10 26.83
N TYR A 155 -14.15 -0.03 26.60
CA TYR A 155 -15.11 -0.57 27.55
C TYR A 155 -14.44 -0.96 28.88
N VAL A 156 -13.39 -1.78 28.82
CA VAL A 156 -12.70 -2.29 30.01
C VAL A 156 -12.03 -1.15 30.76
N ILE A 157 -11.23 -0.33 30.10
CA ILE A 157 -10.45 0.71 30.77
C ILE A 157 -11.35 1.87 31.18
N ALA A 158 -12.18 2.42 30.29
CA ALA A 158 -12.98 3.60 30.63
C ALA A 158 -14.04 3.32 31.71
N PHE A 159 -14.72 2.18 31.67
CA PHE A 159 -15.74 1.86 32.67
C PHE A 159 -15.16 1.28 33.97
N GLN A 160 -14.08 0.48 33.92
CA GLN A 160 -13.52 -0.11 35.14
C GLN A 160 -12.52 0.81 35.84
N THR A 161 -11.61 1.48 35.11
CA THR A 161 -10.62 2.39 35.72
C THR A 161 -11.15 3.82 35.85
N GLY A 162 -12.12 4.18 35.00
CA GLY A 162 -12.69 5.53 34.93
C GLY A 162 -12.09 6.36 33.79
N TRP A 163 -12.92 7.25 33.24
CA TRP A 163 -12.54 8.14 32.12
C TRP A 163 -11.29 8.99 32.36
N LYS A 164 -11.07 9.39 33.63
CA LYS A 164 -9.89 10.18 34.03
C LYS A 164 -8.56 9.52 33.65
N PHE A 165 -8.53 8.20 33.57
CA PHE A 165 -7.36 7.42 33.15
C PHE A 165 -7.37 7.18 31.65
N TYR A 166 -8.51 6.71 31.12
CA TYR A 166 -8.61 6.30 29.73
C TYR A 166 -8.32 7.43 28.73
N GLN A 167 -8.64 8.68 29.06
CA GLN A 167 -8.35 9.83 28.19
C GLN A 167 -6.87 9.93 27.73
N TYR A 168 -5.93 9.43 28.54
CA TYR A 168 -4.49 9.44 28.22
C TYR A 168 -4.04 8.26 27.34
N ILE A 169 -4.86 7.22 27.26
CA ILE A 169 -4.66 6.04 26.39
C ILE A 169 -5.43 6.23 25.07
N LEU A 170 -6.57 6.92 25.11
CA LEU A 170 -7.45 7.17 23.97
C LEU A 170 -6.70 7.78 22.78
N ALA A 171 -5.77 8.71 23.03
CA ALA A 171 -4.96 9.29 21.95
C ALA A 171 -4.19 8.21 21.18
N ARG A 172 -3.53 7.28 21.87
CA ARG A 172 -2.82 6.15 21.25
C ARG A 172 -3.78 5.24 20.46
N ASP A 173 -4.93 4.96 21.02
CA ASP A 173 -5.98 4.14 20.38
C ASP A 173 -6.46 4.77 19.05
N ILE A 174 -6.67 6.09 19.06
CA ILE A 174 -7.01 6.87 17.85
C ILE A 174 -5.84 6.86 16.85
N GLU A 175 -4.59 7.05 17.31
CA GLU A 175 -3.41 6.99 16.45
C GLU A 175 -3.25 5.62 15.80
N TYR A 176 -3.51 4.53 16.53
CA TYR A 176 -3.46 3.17 16.00
C TYR A 176 -4.56 2.93 14.95
N TRP A 177 -5.78 3.40 15.20
CA TRP A 177 -6.87 3.33 14.22
C TRP A 177 -6.51 4.10 12.94
N PHE A 178 -6.00 5.32 13.09
CA PHE A 178 -5.59 6.16 11.96
C PHE A 178 -4.41 5.54 11.20
N PHE A 179 -3.46 4.93 11.91
CA PHE A 179 -2.36 4.17 11.32
C PHE A 179 -2.86 3.04 10.42
N ASN A 180 -3.82 2.25 10.90
CA ASN A 180 -4.46 1.20 10.11
C ASN A 180 -5.16 1.79 8.88
N PHE A 181 -5.90 2.89 9.03
CA PHE A 181 -6.54 3.59 7.92
C PHE A 181 -5.54 3.98 6.81
N VAL A 182 -4.45 4.60 7.22
CA VAL A 182 -3.47 5.17 6.30
C VAL A 182 -2.60 4.10 5.62
N SER A 183 -2.19 3.06 6.35
CA SER A 183 -1.50 1.92 5.74
C SER A 183 -2.40 1.20 4.73
N SER A 184 -3.67 1.00 5.08
CA SER A 184 -4.65 0.34 4.21
C SER A 184 -4.89 1.12 2.94
N GLY A 185 -4.95 2.45 3.04
CA GLY A 185 -4.97 3.33 1.87
C GLY A 185 -3.76 3.09 0.97
N THR A 186 -2.56 3.03 1.55
CA THR A 186 -1.29 2.78 0.82
C THR A 186 -1.32 1.43 0.09
N VAL A 187 -1.75 0.36 0.77
CA VAL A 187 -1.90 -0.98 0.17
C VAL A 187 -2.93 -0.96 -0.95
N ALA A 188 -4.06 -0.27 -0.77
CA ALA A 188 -5.08 -0.17 -1.81
C ALA A 188 -4.58 0.55 -3.07
N PHE A 189 -3.73 1.56 -2.94
CA PHE A 189 -3.07 2.20 -4.09
C PHE A 189 -2.13 1.21 -4.80
N ALA A 190 -1.28 0.49 -4.05
CA ALA A 190 -0.39 -0.51 -4.62
C ALA A 190 -1.15 -1.63 -5.35
N GLN A 191 -2.26 -2.11 -4.78
CA GLN A 191 -3.12 -3.11 -5.41
C GLN A 191 -3.71 -2.61 -6.73
N LYS A 192 -4.12 -1.34 -6.81
CA LYS A 192 -4.63 -0.78 -8.06
C LYS A 192 -3.54 -0.70 -9.14
N ILE A 193 -2.30 -0.37 -8.78
CA ILE A 193 -1.17 -0.41 -9.71
C ILE A 193 -0.92 -1.86 -10.17
N LYS A 194 -0.94 -2.83 -9.25
CA LYS A 194 -0.85 -4.28 -9.58
C LYS A 194 -1.89 -4.70 -10.61
N ASN A 195 -3.15 -4.31 -10.41
CA ASN A 195 -4.22 -4.65 -11.34
C ASN A 195 -3.96 -4.07 -12.74
N LYS A 196 -3.35 -2.88 -12.86
CA LYS A 196 -2.99 -2.32 -14.16
C LYS A 196 -1.85 -3.04 -14.87
N PHE A 197 -0.87 -3.58 -14.13
CA PHE A 197 0.11 -4.48 -14.74
C PHE A 197 -0.56 -5.77 -15.22
N SER A 198 -1.50 -6.31 -14.45
CA SER A 198 -2.29 -7.49 -14.85
C SER A 198 -3.11 -7.24 -16.12
N ASP A 199 -3.75 -6.06 -16.24
CA ASP A 199 -4.46 -5.65 -17.45
C ASP A 199 -3.51 -5.64 -18.68
N ILE A 200 -2.30 -5.09 -18.52
CA ILE A 200 -1.28 -5.05 -19.59
C ILE A 200 -0.86 -6.48 -19.97
N ASN A 201 -0.63 -7.34 -18.98
CA ASN A 201 -0.26 -8.74 -19.19
C ASN A 201 -1.36 -9.51 -19.93
N GLN A 202 -2.63 -9.24 -19.63
CA GLN A 202 -3.76 -9.79 -20.38
C GLN A 202 -3.75 -9.32 -21.83
N LEU A 203 -3.64 -8.01 -22.09
CA LEU A 203 -3.57 -7.47 -23.46
C LEU A 203 -2.41 -8.06 -24.27
N LEU A 204 -1.25 -8.21 -23.62
CA LEU A 204 -0.08 -8.82 -24.23
C LEU A 204 -0.29 -10.31 -24.55
N SER A 205 -1.06 -11.02 -23.72
CA SER A 205 -1.41 -12.43 -23.96
C SER A 205 -2.48 -12.57 -25.05
N GLU A 206 -3.37 -11.58 -25.22
CA GLU A 206 -4.35 -11.58 -26.33
C GLU A 206 -3.66 -11.44 -27.69
N ILE A 207 -2.54 -10.73 -27.76
CA ILE A 207 -1.70 -10.65 -28.97
C ILE A 207 -1.23 -12.05 -29.40
N GLU A 208 -0.91 -12.95 -28.47
CA GLU A 208 -0.54 -14.34 -28.77
C GLU A 208 -1.62 -15.06 -29.58
N SER A 209 -2.88 -14.86 -29.22
CA SER A 209 -4.02 -15.52 -29.86
C SER A 209 -4.29 -15.01 -31.28
N GLU A 210 -3.97 -13.74 -31.55
CA GLU A 210 -4.12 -13.13 -32.88
C GLU A 210 -3.07 -13.67 -33.87
N PHE A 211 -1.90 -14.07 -33.37
CA PHE A 211 -0.83 -14.62 -34.20
C PHE A 211 -1.04 -16.07 -34.61
N ILE A 212 -1.60 -16.91 -33.73
CA ILE A 212 -1.89 -18.32 -34.05
C ILE A 212 -2.88 -18.44 -35.21
N VAL A 213 -3.76 -17.45 -35.39
CA VAL A 213 -4.72 -17.40 -36.50
C VAL A 213 -4.06 -17.00 -37.83
N THR A 214 -2.93 -16.26 -37.78
CA THR A 214 -2.26 -15.76 -38.99
C THR A 214 -1.31 -16.78 -39.64
N ASP A 215 -0.76 -17.73 -38.87
CA ASP A 215 0.06 -18.84 -39.41
C ASP A 215 -0.75 -19.83 -40.29
N VAL A 216 -2.07 -19.69 -40.35
CA VAL A 216 -2.97 -20.55 -41.16
C VAL A 216 -3.25 -19.96 -42.56
N VAL A 217 -2.74 -18.76 -42.88
CA VAL A 217 -2.99 -18.08 -44.17
C VAL A 217 -1.71 -18.03 -45.01
N ASP A 218 -1.59 -18.96 -45.96
CA ASP A 218 -0.41 -19.21 -46.83
C ASP A 218 0.06 -18.05 -47.73
N ASP A 219 -0.63 -16.90 -47.77
CA ASP A 219 -0.21 -15.74 -48.59
C ASP A 219 0.04 -14.47 -47.74
N PRO A 220 1.31 -14.07 -47.51
CA PRO A 220 1.65 -12.87 -46.76
C PRO A 220 1.21 -11.55 -47.43
N ASN A 221 0.76 -11.58 -48.69
CA ASN A 221 0.32 -10.40 -49.44
C ASN A 221 -1.19 -10.16 -49.44
N THR A 222 -1.98 -10.97 -48.73
CA THR A 222 -3.40 -10.66 -48.55
C THR A 222 -3.57 -9.40 -47.70
N ILE A 223 -4.49 -8.52 -48.10
CA ILE A 223 -4.81 -7.25 -47.43
C ILE A 223 -5.16 -7.47 -45.94
N ASP A 224 -5.76 -8.63 -45.62
CA ASP A 224 -6.12 -9.02 -44.25
C ASP A 224 -4.89 -9.26 -43.36
N ASN A 225 -3.80 -9.81 -43.91
CA ASN A 225 -2.54 -10.03 -43.19
C ASN A 225 -1.83 -8.71 -42.87
N ILE A 226 -1.80 -7.77 -43.82
CA ILE A 226 -1.22 -6.42 -43.60
C ILE A 226 -1.99 -5.67 -42.52
N THR A 227 -3.33 -5.73 -42.57
CA THR A 227 -4.20 -5.08 -41.58
C THR A 227 -4.01 -5.67 -40.18
N THR A 228 -3.86 -7.00 -40.08
CA THR A 228 -3.63 -7.70 -38.81
C THR A 228 -2.28 -7.33 -38.20
N ILE A 229 -1.22 -7.28 -39.01
CA ILE A 229 0.11 -6.87 -38.56
C ILE A 229 0.12 -5.42 -38.08
N SER A 230 -0.50 -4.50 -38.84
CA SER A 230 -0.62 -3.09 -38.43
C SER A 230 -1.32 -2.95 -37.08
N LYS A 231 -2.45 -3.65 -36.89
CA LYS A 231 -3.18 -3.66 -35.62
C LYS A 231 -2.35 -4.22 -34.47
N CYS A 232 -1.57 -5.27 -34.72
CA CYS A 232 -0.70 -5.84 -33.68
C CYS A 232 0.41 -4.87 -33.29
N LEU A 233 1.05 -4.22 -34.27
CA LEU A 233 2.08 -3.21 -34.01
C LEU A 233 1.51 -2.03 -33.21
N GLU A 234 0.33 -1.53 -33.58
CA GLU A 234 -0.37 -0.48 -32.83
C GLU A 234 -0.65 -0.92 -31.38
N LYS A 235 -1.09 -2.17 -31.17
CA LYS A 235 -1.30 -2.73 -29.82
C LYS A 235 -0.01 -2.86 -29.02
N LEU A 236 1.08 -3.31 -29.63
CA LEU A 236 2.38 -3.45 -28.97
C LEU A 236 2.94 -2.08 -28.58
N GLU A 237 2.86 -1.09 -29.47
CA GLU A 237 3.27 0.29 -29.18
C GLU A 237 2.44 0.86 -28.03
N PHE A 238 1.12 0.69 -28.08
CA PHE A 238 0.21 1.06 -26.99
C PHE A 238 0.59 0.38 -25.66
N ILE A 239 0.83 -0.93 -25.64
CA ILE A 239 1.22 -1.67 -24.44
C ILE A 239 2.54 -1.13 -23.88
N LYS A 240 3.53 -0.89 -24.74
CA LYS A 240 4.85 -0.41 -24.35
C LYS A 240 4.80 0.98 -23.73
N GLU A 241 4.04 1.90 -24.33
CA GLU A 241 3.83 3.24 -23.78
C GLU A 241 3.18 3.17 -22.39
N HIS A 242 2.15 2.35 -22.23
CA HIS A 242 1.40 2.24 -20.97
C HIS A 242 2.17 1.48 -19.88
N HIS A 243 2.94 0.45 -20.26
CA HIS A 243 3.87 -0.21 -19.36
C HIS A 243 4.91 0.79 -18.85
N ASN A 244 5.49 1.62 -19.74
CA ASN A 244 6.45 2.63 -19.32
C ASN A 244 5.84 3.66 -18.37
N ALA A 245 4.66 4.18 -18.71
CA ALA A 245 3.95 5.14 -17.89
C ALA A 245 3.58 4.55 -16.52
N LEU A 246 3.24 3.27 -16.45
CA LEU A 246 2.93 2.58 -15.20
C LEU A 246 4.18 2.33 -14.34
N CYS A 247 5.32 1.97 -14.94
CA CYS A 247 6.61 1.91 -14.23
C CYS A 247 7.00 3.30 -13.69
N ASP A 248 6.88 4.36 -14.49
CA ASP A 248 7.16 5.74 -14.05
C ASP A 248 6.22 6.17 -12.94
N LEU A 249 4.99 5.65 -12.95
CA LEU A 249 4.02 5.89 -11.89
C LEU A 249 4.41 5.20 -10.59
N LEU A 250 4.81 3.92 -10.66
CA LEU A 250 5.29 3.15 -9.52
C LEU A 250 6.56 3.77 -8.92
N ASP A 251 7.52 4.21 -9.75
CA ASP A 251 8.72 4.89 -9.29
C ASP A 251 8.40 6.19 -8.54
N ARG A 252 7.46 6.99 -9.07
CA ARG A 252 6.99 8.20 -8.38
C ARG A 252 6.27 7.86 -7.07
N PHE A 253 5.46 6.81 -7.05
CA PHE A 253 4.80 6.33 -5.84
C PHE A 253 5.82 5.90 -4.79
N ASN A 254 6.78 5.04 -5.14
CA ASN A 254 7.87 4.60 -4.26
C ASN A 254 8.67 5.79 -3.74
N LYS A 255 9.02 6.76 -4.60
CA LYS A 255 9.76 7.96 -4.21
C LYS A 255 8.98 8.83 -3.22
N ALA A 256 7.67 9.01 -3.44
CA ALA A 256 6.81 9.78 -2.55
C ALA A 256 6.59 9.08 -1.21
N PHE A 257 6.34 7.77 -1.22
CA PHE A 257 5.98 7.01 -0.03
C PHE A 257 7.15 6.35 0.68
N LYS A 258 8.41 6.48 0.19
CA LYS A 258 9.58 5.79 0.76
C LYS A 258 9.68 5.88 2.28
N ALA A 259 9.58 7.08 2.83
CA ALA A 259 9.71 7.31 4.27
C ALA A 259 8.47 6.80 5.02
N GLY A 260 7.28 7.00 4.46
CA GLY A 260 6.04 6.47 5.00
C GLY A 260 6.04 4.94 5.09
N LEU A 261 6.52 4.26 4.04
CA LEU A 261 6.65 2.81 3.97
C LEU A 261 7.64 2.28 5.02
N VAL A 262 8.80 2.91 5.18
CA VAL A 262 9.74 2.57 6.27
C VAL A 262 9.07 2.72 7.62
N MET A 263 8.41 3.87 7.86
CA MET A 263 7.74 4.13 9.13
C MET A 263 6.58 3.17 9.39
N ILE A 264 5.84 2.73 8.37
CA ILE A 264 4.79 1.71 8.52
C ILE A 264 5.39 0.41 9.04
N VAL A 265 6.48 -0.08 8.45
CA VAL A 265 7.13 -1.33 8.89
C VAL A 265 7.70 -1.21 10.31
N LEU A 266 8.31 -0.07 10.64
CA LEU A 266 8.79 0.18 12.01
C LEU A 266 7.63 0.25 13.01
N SER A 267 6.53 0.92 12.68
CA SER A 267 5.33 1.00 13.53
C SER A 267 4.66 -0.35 13.73
N ILE A 268 4.63 -1.22 12.71
CA ILE A 268 4.15 -2.60 12.85
C ILE A 268 4.98 -3.33 13.90
N ASN A 269 6.31 -3.30 13.78
CA ASN A 269 7.22 -3.90 14.77
C ASN A 269 7.00 -3.31 16.17
N GLY A 270 6.99 -1.99 16.29
CA GLY A 270 6.79 -1.30 17.56
C GLY A 270 5.45 -1.61 18.22
N ASN A 271 4.37 -1.71 17.44
CA ASN A 271 3.04 -2.04 17.94
C ASN A 271 2.94 -3.49 18.40
N ILE A 272 3.45 -4.45 17.62
CA ILE A 272 3.47 -5.85 18.05
C ILE A 272 4.29 -5.98 19.34
N LEU A 273 5.46 -5.35 19.38
CA LEU A 273 6.33 -5.39 20.55
C LEU A 273 5.67 -4.78 21.79
N TRP A 274 5.03 -3.62 21.64
CA TRP A 274 4.23 -3.01 22.71
C TRP A 274 3.15 -3.96 23.21
N ASN A 275 2.35 -4.53 22.29
CA ASN A 275 1.23 -5.37 22.69
C ASN A 275 1.69 -6.66 23.40
N VAL A 276 2.82 -7.23 22.97
CA VAL A 276 3.45 -8.37 23.66
C VAL A 276 3.97 -7.95 25.04
N THR A 277 4.58 -6.76 25.15
CA THR A 277 5.05 -6.23 26.44
C THR A 277 3.91 -6.08 27.43
N VAL A 278 2.79 -5.50 27.01
CA VAL A 278 1.58 -5.39 27.83
C VAL A 278 1.04 -6.76 28.21
N LEU A 279 1.01 -7.70 27.26
CA LEU A 279 0.55 -9.06 27.54
C LEU A 279 1.41 -9.72 28.62
N ILE A 280 2.75 -9.64 28.53
CA ILE A 280 3.66 -10.20 29.52
C ILE A 280 3.40 -9.56 30.88
N GLU A 281 3.46 -8.22 30.97
CA GLU A 281 3.31 -7.47 32.23
C GLU A 281 2.00 -7.82 32.97
N PHE A 282 0.87 -7.84 32.25
CA PHE A 282 -0.45 -8.07 32.85
C PHE A 282 -0.79 -9.56 33.04
N THR A 283 0.02 -10.49 32.51
CA THR A 283 -0.17 -11.93 32.76
C THR A 283 0.75 -12.45 33.88
N THR A 284 1.90 -11.80 34.10
CA THR A 284 2.82 -12.16 35.19
C THR A 284 2.33 -11.64 36.53
N GLU A 285 1.77 -10.43 36.56
CA GLU A 285 1.26 -9.81 37.78
C GLU A 285 -0.27 -9.68 37.71
N LYS A 286 -0.98 -10.38 38.59
CA LYS A 286 -2.43 -10.22 38.70
C LYS A 286 -2.74 -8.81 39.19
N ARG A 287 -3.32 -8.00 38.31
CA ARG A 287 -3.71 -6.62 38.62
C ARG A 287 -5.22 -6.58 38.84
N LEU A 288 -5.60 -6.26 40.07
CA LEU A 288 -7.00 -6.05 40.45
C LEU A 288 -7.33 -4.57 40.32
N ILE A 289 -8.31 -4.24 39.48
CA ILE A 289 -8.86 -2.89 39.36
C ILE A 289 -10.27 -2.93 39.91
N ASN A 290 -10.54 -2.17 40.97
CA ASN A 290 -11.83 -2.20 41.67
C ASN A 290 -12.27 -3.61 42.08
N GLY A 291 -11.30 -4.47 42.46
CA GLY A 291 -11.55 -5.86 42.85
C GLY A 291 -11.78 -6.84 41.70
N MET A 292 -11.79 -6.37 40.45
CA MET A 292 -11.90 -7.22 39.26
C MET A 292 -10.52 -7.55 38.69
N ASP A 293 -10.27 -8.82 38.41
CA ASP A 293 -9.11 -9.26 37.65
C ASP A 293 -9.29 -8.88 36.17
N ILE A 294 -8.48 -7.92 35.70
CA ILE A 294 -8.55 -7.44 34.32
C ILE A 294 -7.64 -8.23 33.37
N SER A 295 -6.84 -9.17 33.88
CA SER A 295 -5.77 -9.85 33.12
C SER A 295 -6.32 -10.60 31.91
N VAL A 296 -7.49 -11.24 32.03
CA VAL A 296 -8.16 -11.95 30.93
C VAL A 296 -8.58 -10.98 29.82
N PHE A 297 -9.17 -9.84 30.19
CA PHE A 297 -9.64 -8.85 29.22
C PHE A 297 -8.49 -8.18 28.47
N VAL A 298 -7.43 -7.80 29.21
CA VAL A 298 -6.19 -7.31 28.62
C VAL A 298 -5.61 -8.36 27.68
N SER A 299 -5.53 -9.62 28.10
CA SER A 299 -5.00 -10.69 27.25
C SER A 299 -5.76 -10.83 25.94
N VAL A 300 -7.09 -10.92 25.98
CA VAL A 300 -7.92 -11.05 24.79
C VAL A 300 -7.75 -9.85 23.86
N SER A 301 -7.83 -8.63 24.39
CA SER A 301 -7.74 -7.41 23.59
C SER A 301 -6.38 -7.26 22.90
N TYR A 302 -5.29 -7.49 23.64
CA TYR A 302 -3.94 -7.33 23.11
C TYR A 302 -3.53 -8.47 22.15
N ILE A 303 -4.02 -9.69 22.35
CA ILE A 303 -3.89 -10.77 21.36
C ILE A 303 -4.59 -10.37 20.04
N LEU A 304 -5.81 -9.83 20.12
CA LEU A 304 -6.52 -9.34 18.94
C LEU A 304 -5.75 -8.20 18.24
N MET A 305 -5.18 -7.26 19.00
CA MET A 305 -4.33 -6.18 18.43
C MET A 305 -3.10 -6.74 17.70
N ILE A 306 -2.43 -7.75 18.27
CA ILE A 306 -1.29 -8.43 17.63
C ILE A 306 -1.73 -9.08 16.32
N LEU A 307 -2.81 -9.86 16.35
CA LEU A 307 -3.32 -10.56 15.16
C LEU A 307 -3.69 -9.59 14.03
N VAL A 308 -4.37 -8.49 14.36
CA VAL A 308 -4.71 -7.42 13.40
C VAL A 308 -3.46 -6.79 12.80
N THR A 309 -2.47 -6.45 13.63
CA THR A 309 -1.21 -5.85 13.18
C THR A 309 -0.40 -6.81 12.29
N CYS A 310 -0.36 -8.11 12.64
CA CYS A 310 0.27 -9.14 11.82
C CYS A 310 -0.45 -9.33 10.48
N PHE A 311 -1.78 -9.33 10.47
CA PHE A 311 -2.56 -9.43 9.24
C PHE A 311 -2.34 -8.22 8.33
N GLN A 312 -2.26 -7.02 8.89
CA GLN A 312 -1.92 -5.80 8.16
C GLN A 312 -0.52 -5.90 7.51
N ALA A 313 0.46 -6.42 8.24
CA ALA A 313 1.80 -6.68 7.69
C ALA A 313 1.75 -7.71 6.55
N ALA A 314 0.96 -8.76 6.70
CA ALA A 314 0.78 -9.79 5.69
C ALA A 314 0.14 -9.22 4.42
N LEU A 315 -0.88 -8.37 4.54
CA LEU A 315 -1.49 -7.71 3.38
C LEU A 315 -0.49 -6.84 2.60
N ILE A 316 0.34 -6.08 3.31
CA ILE A 316 1.39 -5.26 2.66
C ILE A 316 2.35 -6.16 1.87
N ALA A 317 2.80 -7.26 2.48
CA ALA A 317 3.70 -8.22 1.86
C ALA A 317 3.07 -8.93 0.65
N VAL A 318 1.83 -9.40 0.77
CA VAL A 318 1.07 -10.06 -0.32
C VAL A 318 0.93 -9.13 -1.52
N VAL A 319 0.48 -7.90 -1.31
CA VAL A 319 0.24 -6.96 -2.41
C VAL A 319 1.55 -6.57 -3.10
N GLY A 320 2.63 -6.38 -2.34
CA GLY A 320 3.91 -6.06 -2.92
C GLY A 320 4.58 -7.25 -3.64
N GLU A 321 4.39 -8.48 -3.16
CA GLU A 321 4.80 -9.71 -3.86
C GLU A 321 4.04 -9.86 -5.18
N HIS A 322 2.70 -9.82 -5.13
CA HIS A 322 1.87 -9.94 -6.34
C HIS A 322 2.17 -8.83 -7.36
N LEU A 323 2.48 -7.62 -6.92
CA LEU A 323 2.91 -6.55 -7.82
C LEU A 323 4.23 -6.91 -8.53
N ALA A 324 5.19 -7.49 -7.79
CA ALA A 324 6.45 -7.94 -8.35
C ALA A 324 6.27 -9.12 -9.32
N GLU A 325 5.40 -10.07 -8.98
CA GLU A 325 5.06 -11.20 -9.84
C GLU A 325 4.45 -10.74 -11.16
N GLU A 326 3.52 -9.76 -11.16
CA GLU A 326 2.97 -9.21 -12.40
C GLU A 326 4.02 -8.52 -13.27
N GLY A 327 4.97 -7.81 -12.67
CA GLY A 327 6.09 -7.22 -13.40
C GLY A 327 6.98 -8.28 -14.05
N GLN A 328 7.23 -9.39 -13.36
CA GLN A 328 7.95 -10.53 -13.94
C GLN A 328 7.13 -11.24 -15.02
N ALA A 329 5.80 -11.33 -14.86
CA ALA A 329 4.91 -11.96 -15.82
C ALA A 329 4.98 -11.26 -17.19
N THR A 330 5.09 -9.93 -17.24
CA THR A 330 5.30 -9.20 -18.50
C THR A 330 6.52 -9.72 -19.27
N SER A 331 7.64 -9.92 -18.57
CA SER A 331 8.86 -10.47 -19.18
C SER A 331 8.67 -11.91 -19.65
N ARG A 332 8.00 -12.76 -18.85
CA ARG A 332 7.72 -14.16 -19.20
C ARG A 332 6.84 -14.28 -20.44
N ILE A 333 5.79 -13.46 -20.54
CA ILE A 333 4.90 -13.42 -21.71
C ILE A 333 5.69 -12.96 -22.94
N CYS A 334 6.52 -11.91 -22.84
CA CYS A 334 7.36 -11.47 -23.96
C CYS A 334 8.31 -12.58 -24.44
N TYR A 335 8.95 -13.33 -23.52
CA TYR A 335 9.79 -14.47 -23.88
C TYR A 335 9.01 -15.57 -24.60
N HIS A 336 7.82 -15.89 -24.10
CA HIS A 336 6.95 -16.89 -24.69
C HIS A 336 6.52 -16.48 -26.11
N LEU A 337 6.14 -15.22 -26.31
CA LEU A 337 5.85 -14.66 -27.63
C LEU A 337 7.07 -14.78 -28.56
N LEU A 338 8.27 -14.35 -28.12
CA LEU A 338 9.48 -14.43 -28.93
C LEU A 338 9.87 -15.85 -29.34
N ASN A 339 9.62 -16.84 -28.48
CA ASN A 339 9.89 -18.25 -28.80
C ASN A 339 8.91 -18.81 -29.85
N LYS A 340 7.71 -18.24 -29.94
CA LYS A 340 6.73 -18.59 -30.98
C LYS A 340 7.04 -17.93 -32.33
N PHE A 341 7.75 -16.80 -32.34
CA PHE A 341 8.19 -16.16 -33.58
C PHE A 341 9.40 -16.88 -34.20
N PRO A 342 9.30 -17.38 -35.45
CA PRO A 342 10.43 -18.00 -36.12
C PRO A 342 11.61 -17.02 -36.21
N TYR A 343 12.81 -17.48 -35.83
CA TYR A 343 14.05 -16.68 -35.89
C TYR A 343 14.44 -16.26 -37.32
N PHE A 344 13.97 -17.03 -38.31
CA PHE A 344 14.26 -16.83 -39.73
C PHE A 344 12.94 -16.62 -40.48
N THR A 345 12.35 -15.45 -40.33
CA THR A 345 11.27 -15.01 -41.22
C THR A 345 11.88 -14.11 -42.28
N GLU A 346 11.77 -14.49 -43.56
CA GLU A 346 12.06 -13.59 -44.69
C GLU A 346 11.07 -12.40 -44.74
N ASN A 347 9.98 -12.49 -43.96
CA ASN A 347 8.97 -11.46 -43.82
C ASN A 347 9.45 -10.27 -42.96
N LYS A 348 9.71 -9.14 -43.62
CA LYS A 348 10.10 -7.87 -42.99
C LYS A 348 9.15 -7.44 -41.87
N SER A 349 7.86 -7.71 -41.99
CA SER A 349 6.85 -7.29 -41.02
C SER A 349 6.90 -8.09 -39.72
N ALA A 350 7.19 -9.39 -39.82
CA ALA A 350 7.44 -10.25 -38.65
C ALA A 350 8.72 -9.83 -37.90
N ALA A 351 9.75 -9.40 -38.64
CA ALA A 351 10.97 -8.84 -38.04
C ALA A 351 10.70 -7.54 -37.25
N VAL A 352 9.77 -6.69 -37.70
CA VAL A 352 9.38 -5.47 -36.98
C VAL A 352 8.63 -5.81 -35.67
N ILE A 353 7.66 -6.72 -35.72
CA ILE A 353 6.93 -7.18 -34.52
C ILE A 353 7.91 -7.75 -33.50
N ARG A 354 8.80 -8.65 -33.94
CA ARG A 354 9.83 -9.24 -33.08
C ARG A 354 10.70 -8.17 -32.42
N LYS A 355 11.11 -7.15 -33.18
CA LYS A 355 11.89 -6.02 -32.66
C LYS A 355 11.13 -5.26 -31.57
N GLU A 356 9.84 -5.01 -31.75
CA GLU A 356 9.04 -4.34 -30.72
C GLU A 356 8.84 -5.20 -29.46
N ILE A 357 8.62 -6.51 -29.62
CA ILE A 357 8.55 -7.43 -28.45
C ILE A 357 9.89 -7.48 -27.72
N CYS A 358 11.02 -7.54 -28.43
CA CYS A 358 12.34 -7.43 -27.82
C CYS A 358 12.50 -6.10 -27.06
N GLY A 359 12.05 -4.98 -27.66
CA GLY A 359 12.08 -3.67 -27.01
C GLY A 359 11.27 -3.62 -25.72
N LEU A 360 10.07 -4.23 -25.71
CA LEU A 360 9.25 -4.35 -24.51
C LEU A 360 9.90 -5.25 -23.45
N LEU A 361 10.51 -6.36 -23.86
CA LEU A 361 11.22 -7.28 -22.97
C LEU A 361 12.41 -6.60 -22.29
N ASP A 362 13.24 -5.89 -23.05
CA ASP A 362 14.40 -5.18 -22.53
C ASP A 362 13.97 -4.11 -21.53
N GLN A 363 12.87 -3.41 -21.84
CA GLN A 363 12.25 -2.46 -20.92
C GLN A 363 11.78 -3.17 -19.64
N ALA A 364 10.99 -4.24 -19.74
CA ALA A 364 10.46 -4.98 -18.60
C ALA A 364 11.56 -5.53 -17.68
N LYS A 365 12.68 -5.99 -18.24
CA LYS A 365 13.86 -6.42 -17.46
C LYS A 365 14.59 -5.27 -16.77
N SER A 366 14.68 -4.12 -17.45
CA SER A 366 15.39 -2.95 -16.91
C SER A 366 14.63 -2.27 -15.77
N ARG A 367 13.29 -2.36 -15.77
CA ARG A 367 12.42 -1.72 -14.78
C ARG A 367 12.10 -2.72 -13.67
N ASN A 368 12.64 -2.50 -12.48
CA ASN A 368 12.33 -3.35 -11.32
C ASN A 368 10.97 -2.98 -10.73
N VAL A 369 9.90 -3.63 -11.21
CA VAL A 369 8.52 -3.44 -10.72
C VAL A 369 8.40 -4.05 -9.32
N THR A 370 8.74 -3.28 -8.30
CA THR A 370 8.61 -3.69 -6.90
C THR A 370 8.12 -2.52 -6.06
N LEU A 371 7.31 -2.83 -5.04
CA LEU A 371 6.97 -1.86 -4.01
C LEU A 371 8.18 -1.76 -3.05
N ASN A 372 8.83 -0.61 -3.00
CA ASN A 372 10.07 -0.44 -2.24
C ASN A 372 10.06 0.78 -1.32
N ALA A 373 10.70 0.62 -0.17
CA ALA A 373 10.83 1.65 0.86
C ALA A 373 12.15 2.41 0.70
N GLY A 374 12.44 2.92 -0.51
CA GLY A 374 13.65 3.69 -0.78
C GLY A 374 14.96 2.90 -0.63
N GLY A 375 14.93 1.59 -0.93
CA GLY A 375 16.09 0.71 -0.88
C GLY A 375 16.34 0.04 0.49
N PHE A 376 15.64 0.45 1.55
CA PHE A 376 15.73 -0.22 2.86
C PHE A 376 15.10 -1.61 2.82
N PHE A 377 13.88 -1.70 2.28
CA PHE A 377 13.11 -2.93 2.21
C PHE A 377 12.34 -3.01 0.89
N SER A 378 12.25 -4.21 0.34
CA SER A 378 11.23 -4.57 -0.66
C SER A 378 10.01 -5.10 0.08
N MET A 379 8.82 -4.60 -0.24
CA MET A 379 7.58 -5.01 0.41
C MET A 379 7.14 -6.38 -0.10
N ASN A 380 7.77 -7.42 0.40
CA ASN A 380 7.53 -8.81 0.02
C ASN A 380 7.43 -9.70 1.26
N TRP A 381 7.28 -11.01 1.07
CA TRP A 381 7.21 -11.97 2.20
C TRP A 381 8.42 -11.93 3.13
N GLY A 382 9.58 -11.45 2.66
CA GLY A 382 10.78 -11.27 3.47
C GLY A 382 10.56 -10.30 4.64
N ILE A 383 9.68 -9.30 4.49
CA ILE A 383 9.35 -8.38 5.60
C ILE A 383 8.65 -9.09 6.74
N LEU A 384 7.75 -10.05 6.46
CA LEU A 384 7.11 -10.81 7.52
C LEU A 384 8.10 -11.67 8.31
N GLY A 385 9.06 -12.29 7.61
CA GLY A 385 10.16 -13.01 8.27
C GLY A 385 11.00 -12.08 9.15
N SER A 386 11.32 -10.88 8.67
CA SER A 386 12.06 -9.88 9.42
C SER A 386 11.29 -9.39 10.66
N ILE A 387 9.98 -9.11 10.53
CA ILE A 387 9.12 -8.73 11.66
C ILE A 387 9.05 -9.86 12.68
N GLY A 388 8.78 -11.10 12.22
CA GLY A 388 8.68 -12.27 13.08
C GLY A 388 9.97 -12.51 13.88
N SER A 389 11.13 -12.44 13.21
CA SER A 389 12.43 -12.55 13.87
C SER A 389 12.65 -11.44 14.89
N THR A 390 12.36 -10.19 14.53
CA THR A 390 12.54 -9.02 15.41
C THR A 390 11.67 -9.12 16.65
N VAL A 391 10.37 -9.39 16.47
CA VAL A 391 9.41 -9.55 17.57
C VAL A 391 9.82 -10.72 18.46
N ALA A 392 10.19 -11.88 17.91
CA ALA A 392 10.60 -13.03 18.71
C ALA A 392 11.83 -12.71 19.57
N THR A 393 12.88 -12.14 18.97
CA THR A 393 14.12 -11.78 19.67
C THR A 393 13.84 -10.78 20.81
N TYR A 394 13.12 -9.70 20.54
CA TYR A 394 12.85 -8.71 21.58
C TYR A 394 11.84 -9.18 22.62
N SER A 395 10.89 -10.05 22.28
CA SER A 395 9.99 -10.67 23.26
C SER A 395 10.74 -11.53 24.26
N ILE A 396 11.76 -12.28 23.81
CA ILE A 396 12.67 -13.04 24.69
C ILE A 396 13.39 -12.09 25.65
N VAL A 397 13.93 -10.98 25.14
CA VAL A 397 14.61 -9.98 25.96
C VAL A 397 13.65 -9.39 27.00
N ILE A 398 12.44 -8.97 26.60
CA ILE A 398 11.44 -8.42 27.53
C ILE A 398 11.07 -9.43 28.60
N MET A 399 10.79 -10.69 28.23
CA MET A 399 10.50 -11.74 29.21
C MET A 399 11.61 -11.87 30.26
N GLN A 400 12.88 -11.81 29.85
CA GLN A 400 14.02 -11.91 30.79
C GLN A 400 14.14 -10.74 31.76
N PHE A 401 13.60 -9.56 31.40
CA PHE A 401 13.68 -8.38 32.24
C PHE A 401 12.40 -8.14 33.06
N VAL A 402 11.25 -8.60 32.59
CA VAL A 402 9.97 -8.48 33.32
C VAL A 402 9.78 -9.63 34.32
N LEU A 403 10.34 -10.81 34.06
CA LEU A 403 10.27 -11.95 34.99
C LEU A 403 11.31 -11.91 36.14
N LYS A 404 12.12 -10.86 36.21
CA LYS A 404 13.08 -10.64 37.30
C LYS A 404 12.50 -9.69 38.31
#